data_AF-A0A9D9XIG6-F1
#
_entry.id   AF-A0A9D9XIG6-F1
#
_cell.length_a   1.000
_cell.length_b   1.000
_cell.length_c   1.000
_cell.angle_alpha   90.00
_cell.angle_beta   90.00
_cell.angle_gamma   90.00
#
_symmetry.space_group_name_H-M   'P 1'
#
loop_
_entity.id
_entity.type
_entity.pdbx_description
1 polymer ?
#
loop_
_entity_poly.entity_id
_entity_poly.type
_entity_poly.pdbx_seq_one_letter_code
_entity_poly.pdbx_strand_id
1 'polypeptide(L)'
;MKLHTLYLAILSFVILSCTGQTTKGVKTIDAVSFSKKIQETESPQILDVRTPEEYASEHIDKAENVNWLGDSFVVSAEKYDKSKP
;
A
#
# COMPACT_ATOMS: atom_id res chain seq x y z
N MET A 1 31.89 -18.30 -29.89
CA MET A 1 30.65 -17.64 -30.37
C MET A 1 29.41 -18.11 -29.61
N LYS A 2 29.12 -19.42 -29.52
CA LYS A 2 27.92 -19.95 -28.84
C LYS A 2 27.77 -19.59 -27.35
N LEU A 3 28.88 -19.55 -26.58
CA LEU A 3 28.85 -19.22 -25.15
C LEU A 3 28.58 -17.72 -24.88
N HIS A 4 29.13 -16.83 -25.72
CA HIS A 4 28.87 -15.39 -25.63
C HIS A 4 27.42 -15.06 -25.99
N THR A 5 26.85 -15.74 -26.99
CA THR A 5 25.43 -15.61 -27.34
C THR A 5 24.53 -16.09 -26.19
N LEU A 6 24.92 -17.14 -25.46
CA LEU A 6 24.21 -17.62 -24.28
C LEU A 6 24.25 -16.60 -23.13
N TYR A 7 25.41 -16.00 -22.85
CA TYR A 7 25.53 -14.92 -21.86
C TYR A 7 24.69 -13.70 -22.22
N LEU A 8 24.66 -13.30 -23.49
CA LEU A 8 23.84 -12.19 -23.96
C LEU A 8 22.34 -12.47 -23.78
N ALA A 9 21.91 -13.72 -23.99
CA ALA A 9 20.52 -14.15 -23.82
C ALA A 9 20.09 -14.20 -22.35
N ILE A 10 20.98 -14.62 -21.44
CA ILE A 10 20.72 -14.61 -19.99
C ILE A 10 20.63 -13.17 -19.47
N LEU A 11 21.54 -12.29 -19.93
CA LEU A 11 21.54 -10.87 -19.54
C LEU A 11 20.28 -10.14 -20.02
N SER A 12 19.74 -10.50 -21.19
CA SER A 12 18.48 -9.91 -21.68
C SER A 12 17.24 -10.39 -20.90
N PHE A 13 17.27 -11.59 -20.32
CA PHE A 13 16.16 -12.11 -19.51
C PHE A 13 16.07 -11.42 -18.14
N VAL A 14 17.20 -10.98 -17.57
CA VAL A 14 17.23 -10.26 -16.28
C VAL A 14 16.59 -8.88 -16.39
N ILE A 15 16.80 -8.16 -17.49
CA ILE A 15 16.21 -6.82 -17.71
C ILE A 15 14.70 -6.85 -17.99
N LEU A 16 14.14 -8.00 -18.40
CA LEU A 16 12.70 -8.18 -18.64
C LEU A 16 11.90 -8.52 -17.36
N SER A 17 12.57 -8.81 -16.24
CA SER A 17 11.91 -9.15 -14.97
C SER A 17 11.41 -7.92 -14.18
N CYS A 18 11.42 -6.73 -14.78
CA CYS A 18 11.10 -5.46 -14.13
C CYS A 18 9.60 -5.07 -14.20
N THR A 19 8.70 -6.04 -14.35
CA THR A 19 7.25 -5.82 -14.19
C THR A 19 6.86 -6.15 -12.75
N GLY A 20 6.93 -5.14 -11.87
CA GLY A 20 6.42 -5.24 -10.50
C GLY A 20 4.96 -5.67 -10.48
N GLN A 21 4.62 -6.60 -9.57
CA GLN A 21 3.24 -7.06 -9.38
C GLN A 21 2.35 -5.86 -8.99
N THR A 22 1.50 -5.41 -9.91
CA THR A 22 0.39 -4.53 -9.56
C THR A 22 -0.66 -5.38 -8.86
N THR A 23 -0.84 -5.17 -7.55
CA THR A 23 -1.89 -5.83 -6.78
C THR A 23 -3.24 -5.38 -7.33
N LYS A 24 -3.98 -6.31 -7.92
CA LYS A 24 -5.36 -6.08 -8.36
C LYS A 24 -6.16 -5.57 -7.16
N GLY A 25 -6.74 -4.37 -7.26
CA GLY A 25 -7.58 -3.77 -6.23
C GLY A 25 -6.95 -2.65 -5.40
N VAL A 26 -5.64 -2.37 -5.55
CA VAL A 26 -5.00 -1.22 -4.89
C VAL A 26 -5.00 -0.01 -5.83
N LYS A 27 -5.55 1.11 -5.38
CA LYS A 27 -5.52 2.40 -6.07
C LYS A 27 -4.77 3.43 -5.22
N THR A 28 -3.55 3.77 -5.64
CA THR A 28 -2.81 4.88 -5.05
C THR A 28 -3.33 6.19 -5.63
N ILE A 29 -3.63 7.15 -4.77
CA ILE A 29 -4.07 8.51 -5.14
C ILE A 29 -3.19 9.55 -4.43
N ASP A 30 -3.11 10.75 -4.99
CA ASP A 30 -2.39 11.86 -4.37
C ASP A 30 -3.16 12.43 -3.16
N ALA A 31 -2.47 13.23 -2.34
CA ALA A 31 -3.02 13.80 -1.11
C ALA A 31 -4.27 14.68 -1.33
N VAL A 32 -4.33 15.43 -2.44
CA VAL A 32 -5.48 16.31 -2.74
C VAL A 32 -6.68 15.44 -3.11
N SER A 33 -6.48 14.45 -3.96
CA SER A 33 -7.51 13.48 -4.31
C SER A 33 -8.00 12.68 -3.09
N PHE A 34 -7.10 12.27 -2.20
CA PHE A 34 -7.45 11.58 -0.96
C PHE A 34 -8.30 12.45 -0.04
N SER A 35 -7.87 13.69 0.23
CA SER A 35 -8.60 14.65 1.05
C SER A 35 -10.02 14.91 0.53
N LYS A 36 -10.16 15.08 -0.79
CA LYS A 36 -11.49 15.20 -1.42
C LYS A 36 -12.32 13.93 -1.21
N LYS A 37 -11.72 12.75 -1.45
CA LYS A 37 -12.43 11.48 -1.38
C LYS A 37 -12.97 11.18 0.03
N ILE A 38 -12.20 11.45 1.08
CA ILE A 38 -12.64 11.25 2.47
C ILE A 38 -13.72 12.25 2.89
N GLN A 39 -13.77 13.45 2.29
CA GLN A 39 -14.85 14.42 2.52
C GLN A 39 -16.15 14.02 1.82
N GLU A 40 -16.05 13.40 0.64
CA GLU A 40 -17.22 12.93 -0.15
C GLU A 40 -17.77 11.57 0.29
N THR A 41 -17.02 10.83 1.11
CA THR A 41 -17.41 9.49 1.57
C THR A 41 -18.10 9.62 2.94
N GLU A 42 -19.34 9.13 3.03
CA GLU A 42 -20.04 9.07 4.31
C GLU A 42 -19.40 8.00 5.19
N SER A 43 -18.85 8.41 6.34
CA SER A 43 -18.12 7.53 7.28
C SER A 43 -16.97 6.75 6.63
N PRO A 44 -15.90 7.44 6.16
CA PRO A 44 -14.78 6.79 5.50
C PRO A 44 -13.98 5.92 6.48
N GLN A 45 -13.42 4.82 5.98
CA GLN A 45 -12.50 3.97 6.75
C GLN A 45 -11.06 4.44 6.52
N ILE A 46 -10.49 5.14 7.50
CA ILE A 46 -9.14 5.70 7.39
C ILE A 46 -8.21 4.95 8.35
N LEU A 47 -7.24 4.22 7.80
CA LEU A 47 -6.26 3.48 8.58
C LEU A 47 -4.90 4.17 8.51
N ASP A 48 -4.34 4.50 9.66
CA ASP A 48 -2.97 4.95 9.79
C ASP A 48 -2.09 3.80 10.30
N VAL A 49 -1.29 3.23 9.40
CA VAL A 49 -0.49 2.03 9.67
C VAL A 49 0.89 2.32 10.27
N ARG A 50 1.17 3.59 10.61
CA ARG A 50 2.42 4.03 11.25
C ARG A 50 2.52 3.57 12.70
N THR A 51 3.69 3.82 13.30
CA THR A 51 3.91 3.56 14.74
C THR A 51 3.00 4.45 15.60
N PRO A 52 2.68 4.03 16.84
CA PRO A 52 1.87 4.83 17.75
C PRO A 52 2.48 6.22 18.03
N GLU A 53 3.81 6.32 18.08
CA GLU A 53 4.54 7.56 18.32
C GLU A 53 4.35 8.55 17.15
N GLU A 54 4.45 8.08 15.91
CA GLU A 54 4.21 8.88 14.71
C GLU A 54 2.75 9.34 14.60
N TYR A 55 1.81 8.45 14.93
CA TYR A 55 0.39 8.75 14.94
C TYR A 55 0.02 9.78 16.02
N ALA A 56 0.58 9.63 17.22
CA ALA A 56 0.32 10.52 18.35
C ALA A 56 0.86 11.94 18.12
N SER A 57 1.91 12.10 17.31
CA SER A 57 2.42 13.41 16.92
C SER A 57 1.36 14.18 16.12
N GLU A 58 0.96 13.64 14.97
CA GLU A 58 -0.11 14.17 14.12
C GLU A 58 -0.66 13.05 13.22
N HIS A 59 -1.95 13.09 12.91
CA HIS A 59 -2.60 12.17 11.99
C HIS A 59 -3.81 12.83 11.32
N ILE A 60 -4.32 12.19 10.26
CA ILE A 60 -5.53 12.64 9.57
C ILE A 60 -6.72 12.47 10.52
N ASP A 61 -7.60 13.48 10.60
CA ASP A 61 -8.79 13.40 11.44
C ASP A 61 -9.62 12.15 11.11
N LYS A 62 -10.12 11.48 12.16
CA LYS A 62 -10.87 10.20 12.10
C LYS A 62 -10.09 9.00 11.56
N ALA A 63 -8.78 9.12 11.35
CA ALA A 63 -7.95 7.94 11.17
C ALA A 63 -7.94 7.09 12.45
N GLU A 64 -7.77 5.78 12.30
CA GLU A 64 -7.48 4.87 13.39
C GLU A 64 -6.05 4.35 13.24
N ASN A 65 -5.27 4.33 14.33
CA ASN A 65 -3.95 3.74 14.29
C ASN A 65 -4.03 2.21 14.26
N VAL A 66 -3.68 1.63 13.12
CA VAL A 66 -3.61 0.18 12.89
C VAL A 66 -2.15 -0.16 12.63
N ASN A 67 -1.33 -0.06 13.68
CA ASN A 67 0.13 -0.19 13.59
C ASN A 67 0.54 -1.50 12.89
N TRP A 68 1.13 -1.38 11.70
CA TRP A 68 1.60 -2.52 10.89
C TRP A 68 2.63 -3.38 11.62
N LEU A 69 3.44 -2.76 12.48
CA LEU A 69 4.49 -3.45 13.24
C LEU A 69 3.97 -4.05 14.55
N GLY A 70 2.70 -3.84 14.91
CA GLY A 70 2.13 -4.35 16.15
C GLY A 70 1.59 -5.77 16.04
N ASP A 71 1.70 -6.54 17.12
CA ASP A 71 1.22 -7.93 17.20
C ASP A 71 -0.28 -8.08 16.88
N SER A 72 -1.05 -7.00 17.06
CA SER A 72 -2.50 -6.96 16.83
C SER A 72 -2.92 -6.44 15.45
N PHE A 73 -1.98 -6.22 14.52
CA PHE A 73 -2.29 -5.64 13.20
C PHE A 73 -3.39 -6.42 12.48
N VAL A 74 -3.21 -7.74 12.32
CA VAL A 74 -4.13 -8.59 11.55
C VAL A 74 -5.55 -8.52 12.13
N VAL A 75 -5.68 -8.71 13.45
CA VAL A 75 -6.97 -8.68 14.14
C VAL A 75 -7.64 -7.30 14.04
N SER A 76 -6.85 -6.23 14.05
CA SER A 76 -7.37 -4.86 13.94
C SER A 76 -7.81 -4.55 12.51
N ALA A 77 -7.03 -4.97 11.51
CA ALA A 77 -7.33 -4.78 10.09
C ALA A 77 -8.55 -5.61 9.62
N GLU A 78 -8.86 -6.73 10.27
CA GLU A 78 -10.03 -7.55 9.94
C GLU A 78 -11.38 -6.90 10.28
N LYS A 79 -11.39 -5.88 11.14
CA LYS A 79 -12.62 -5.19 11.56
C LYS A 79 -13.23 -4.30 10.46
N TYR A 80 -12.45 -3.97 9.43
CA TYR A 80 -12.88 -3.08 8.35
C TYR A 80 -13.67 -3.83 7.27
N ASP A 81 -14.67 -3.13 6.72
CA ASP A 81 -15.48 -3.60 5.61
C ASP A 81 -14.68 -3.47 4.29
N LYS A 82 -14.20 -4.61 3.79
CA LYS A 82 -13.40 -4.71 2.55
C LYS A 82 -14.18 -4.34 1.28
N SER A 83 -15.51 -4.15 1.37
CA SER A 83 -16.34 -3.68 0.27
C SER A 83 -16.45 -2.16 0.19
N LYS A 84 -16.00 -1.44 1.22
CA LYS A 84 -16.11 0.02 1.31
C LYS A 84 -14.73 0.67 1.37
N PRO A 85 -14.59 1.89 0.79
CA PRO A 85 -13.46 2.77 1.09
C PRO A 85 -13.54 3.33 2.52
#